data_AF-M5BJ65-F1
#
_entry.id   AF-M5BJ65-F1
#
_cell.length_a   1.000
_cell.length_b   1.000
_cell.length_c   1.000
_cell.angle_alpha   90.00
_cell.angle_beta   90.00
_cell.angle_gamma   90.00
#
_symmetry.space_group_name_H-M   'P 1'
#
loop_
_entity.id
_entity.type
_entity.pdbx_description
1 polymer ?
#
loop_
_entity_poly.entity_id
_entity_poly.type
_entity_poly.pdbx_seq_one_letter_code
_entity_poly.pdbx_strand_id
1 'polypeptide(L)'
;MVNWSDPEIIAKQAVAFSQLLLVLLGLYTWEIFNNLGFDYNIIVNWRDFKWPMVVYFVCRYSIWVGVTMLIVANNFINELDCQVFYTITQLFGNIAIGTASGLLMLRG
;
A
#
# COMPACT_ATOMS: atom_id res chain seq x y z
N MET A 1 29.92 15.04 9.09
CA MET A 1 28.49 14.70 8.95
C MET A 1 28.34 13.93 7.64
N VAL A 2 27.48 12.92 7.60
CA VAL A 2 27.24 12.16 6.36
C VAL A 2 26.64 13.11 5.32
N ASN A 3 27.17 13.11 4.10
CA ASN A 3 26.64 13.95 3.02
C ASN A 3 25.51 13.20 2.32
N TRP A 4 24.27 13.51 2.68
CA TRP A 4 23.06 12.85 2.16
C TRP A 4 22.79 13.11 0.67
N SER A 5 23.49 14.07 0.07
CA SER A 5 23.41 14.37 -1.36
C SER A 5 24.48 13.65 -2.18
N ASP A 6 25.35 12.84 -1.56
CA ASP A 6 26.32 12.05 -2.31
C ASP A 6 25.61 11.00 -3.16
N PRO A 7 25.92 10.90 -4.46
CA PRO A 7 25.23 9.99 -5.39
C PRO A 7 25.40 8.51 -5.00
N GLU A 8 26.53 8.16 -4.37
CA GLU A 8 26.78 6.80 -3.89
C GLU A 8 25.83 6.41 -2.73
N ILE A 9 25.53 7.36 -1.84
CA ILE A 9 24.62 7.14 -0.71
C ILE A 9 23.19 7.01 -1.23
N ILE A 10 22.79 7.86 -2.17
CA ILE A 10 21.47 7.82 -2.81
C ILE A 10 21.27 6.47 -3.53
N ALA A 11 22.26 6.00 -4.29
CA ALA A 11 22.19 4.71 -4.97
C ALA A 11 22.03 3.54 -4.00
N LYS A 12 22.78 3.52 -2.90
CA LYS A 12 22.64 2.50 -1.83
C LYS A 12 21.25 2.53 -1.20
N GLN A 13 20.72 3.71 -0.95
CA GLN A 13 19.36 3.88 -0.40
C GLN A 13 18.28 3.41 -1.37
N ALA A 14 18.42 3.70 -2.68
CA ALA A 14 17.48 3.26 -3.69
C ALA A 14 17.39 1.72 -3.77
N VAL A 15 18.53 1.03 -3.69
CA VAL A 15 18.56 -0.45 -3.65
C VAL A 15 17.88 -0.99 -2.39
N ALA A 16 18.22 -0.45 -1.21
CA ALA A 16 17.60 -0.85 0.04
C ALA A 16 16.08 -0.61 0.04
N PHE A 17 15.63 0.52 -0.53
CA PHE A 17 14.22 0.86 -0.69
C PHE A 17 13.50 -0.15 -1.59
N SER A 18 14.08 -0.49 -2.75
CA SER A 18 13.49 -1.49 -3.65
C SER A 18 13.35 -2.87 -2.99
N GLN A 19 14.33 -3.29 -2.20
CA GLN A 19 14.29 -4.56 -1.47
C GLN A 19 13.19 -4.54 -0.40
N LEU A 20 13.08 -3.43 0.34
CA LEU A 20 12.04 -3.25 1.35
C LEU A 20 10.64 -3.27 0.74
N LEU A 21 10.43 -2.64 -0.42
CA LEU A 21 9.15 -2.68 -1.12
C LEU A 21 8.74 -4.11 -1.49
N LEU A 22 9.68 -4.94 -1.97
CA LEU A 22 9.41 -6.35 -2.29
C LEU A 22 9.01 -7.15 -1.04
N VAL A 23 9.67 -6.92 0.10
CA VAL A 23 9.31 -7.55 1.37
C VAL A 23 7.90 -7.13 1.81
N LEU A 24 7.58 -5.83 1.73
CA LEU A 24 6.25 -5.31 2.05
C LEU A 24 5.17 -5.87 1.12
N LEU A 25 5.45 -5.99 -0.17
CA LEU A 25 4.52 -6.62 -1.11
C LEU A 25 4.23 -8.06 -0.69
N GLY A 26 5.25 -8.83 -0.35
CA GLY A 26 5.09 -10.20 0.14
C GLY A 26 4.24 -10.26 1.41
N LEU A 27 4.52 -9.37 2.38
CA LEU A 27 3.77 -9.27 3.64
C LEU A 27 2.29 -8.96 3.41
N TYR A 28 1.97 -7.90 2.66
CA TYR A 28 0.58 -7.51 2.40
C TYR A 28 -0.15 -8.52 1.52
N THR A 29 0.56 -9.16 0.58
CA THR A 29 -0.01 -10.24 -0.23
C THR A 29 -0.36 -11.44 0.64
N TRP A 30 0.55 -11.84 1.54
CA TRP A 30 0.30 -12.89 2.53
C TRP A 30 -0.89 -12.53 3.43
N GLU A 31 -0.97 -11.28 3.90
CA GLU A 31 -2.11 -10.81 4.68
C GLU A 31 -3.42 -10.95 3.89
N ILE A 32 -3.46 -10.53 2.61
CA ILE A 32 -4.61 -10.71 1.70
C ILE A 32 -5.03 -12.18 1.63
N PHE A 33 -4.07 -13.07 1.36
CA PHE A 33 -4.37 -14.50 1.21
C PHE A 33 -4.92 -15.15 2.48
N ASN A 34 -4.45 -14.76 3.67
CA ASN A 34 -4.94 -15.37 4.91
C ASN A 34 -6.37 -14.99 5.25
N ASN A 35 -6.82 -13.75 4.98
CA ASN A 35 -8.22 -13.37 5.24
C ASN A 35 -9.13 -13.46 4.00
N LEU A 36 -8.68 -14.06 2.88
CA LEU A 36 -9.52 -14.28 1.70
C LEU A 36 -10.82 -15.03 2.03
N GLY A 37 -10.78 -15.99 2.96
CA GLY A 37 -11.97 -16.71 3.38
C GLY A 37 -12.99 -15.80 4.08
N PHE A 38 -12.52 -14.87 4.90
CA PHE A 38 -13.37 -13.87 5.56
C PHE A 38 -13.96 -12.88 4.56
N ASP A 39 -13.12 -12.37 3.66
CA ASP A 39 -13.52 -11.44 2.60
C ASP A 39 -14.57 -12.08 1.68
N TYR A 40 -14.33 -13.32 1.24
CA TYR A 40 -15.26 -14.09 0.43
C TYR A 40 -16.59 -14.29 1.13
N ASN A 41 -16.58 -14.66 2.42
CA ASN A 41 -17.79 -14.84 3.20
C ASN A 41 -18.61 -13.55 3.31
N ILE A 42 -17.98 -12.38 3.46
CA ILE A 42 -18.68 -11.10 3.49
C ILE A 42 -19.27 -10.75 2.11
N ILE A 43 -18.54 -11.01 1.04
CA ILE A 43 -18.99 -10.74 -0.33
C ILE A 43 -20.17 -11.64 -0.70
N VAL A 44 -20.16 -12.90 -0.27
CA VAL A 44 -21.24 -13.87 -0.53
C VAL A 44 -22.45 -13.63 0.39
N ASN A 45 -22.24 -13.39 1.69
CA ASN A 45 -23.32 -13.08 2.64
C ASN A 45 -23.55 -11.57 2.76
N TRP A 46 -24.07 -10.98 1.68
CA TRP A 46 -24.46 -9.56 1.59
C TRP A 46 -25.42 -9.09 2.70
N ARG A 47 -26.10 -10.01 3.37
CA ARG A 47 -27.11 -9.73 4.40
C ARG A 47 -26.51 -9.24 5.72
N ASP A 48 -25.25 -9.56 6.01
CA ASP A 48 -24.52 -9.12 7.22
C ASP A 48 -23.58 -7.93 6.94
N PHE A 49 -23.73 -7.27 5.78
CA PHE A 49 -22.86 -6.17 5.38
C PHE A 49 -23.08 -4.94 6.27
N LYS A 50 -22.07 -4.59 7.05
CA LYS A 50 -22.06 -3.38 7.90
C LYS A 50 -21.18 -2.32 7.26
N TRP A 51 -21.60 -1.05 7.34
CA TRP A 51 -20.86 0.09 6.78
C TRP A 51 -19.36 0.15 7.18
N PRO A 52 -18.95 -0.19 8.42
CA PRO A 52 -17.52 -0.27 8.79
C PRO A 52 -16.70 -1.27 7.98
N MET A 53 -17.32 -2.31 7.40
CA MET A 53 -16.60 -3.28 6.56
C MET A 53 -16.10 -2.65 5.26
N VAL A 54 -16.79 -1.64 4.71
CA VAL A 54 -16.30 -0.89 3.54
C VAL A 54 -14.96 -0.24 3.86
N VAL A 55 -14.88 0.41 5.03
CA VAL A 55 -13.64 1.07 5.49
C VAL A 55 -12.51 0.06 5.68
N TYR A 56 -12.83 -1.14 6.19
CA TYR A 56 -11.90 -2.25 6.31
C TYR A 56 -11.32 -2.68 4.95
N PHE A 57 -12.19 -2.92 3.97
CA PHE A 57 -11.75 -3.30 2.62
C PHE A 57 -10.91 -2.20 1.95
N VAL A 58 -11.36 -0.95 2.04
CA VAL A 58 -10.63 0.19 1.45
C VAL A 58 -9.24 0.33 2.09
N CYS A 59 -9.13 0.23 3.41
CA CYS A 59 -7.84 0.30 4.10
C CYS A 59 -6.87 -0.78 3.61
N ARG A 60 -7.35 -2.01 3.51
CA ARG A 60 -6.50 -3.16 3.18
C ARG A 60 -6.07 -3.20 1.72
N TYR A 61 -6.98 -2.93 0.79
CA TYR A 61 -6.64 -2.94 -0.62
C TYR A 61 -5.90 -1.68 -1.06
N SER A 62 -6.15 -0.52 -0.44
CA SER A 62 -5.43 0.73 -0.78
C SER A 62 -3.94 0.64 -0.49
N ILE A 63 -3.53 0.02 0.62
CA ILE A 63 -2.11 -0.12 0.95
C ILE A 63 -1.40 -1.13 0.04
N TRP A 64 -2.05 -2.24 -0.29
CA TRP A 64 -1.51 -3.23 -1.22
C TRP A 64 -1.33 -2.65 -2.63
N VAL A 65 -2.33 -1.91 -3.11
CA VAL A 65 -2.26 -1.19 -4.39
C VAL A 65 -1.16 -0.13 -4.36
N GLY A 66 -1.04 0.65 -3.27
CA GLY A 66 0.00 1.67 -3.13
C GLY A 66 1.43 1.10 -3.18
N VAL A 67 1.68 -0.01 -2.49
CA VAL A 67 2.98 -0.70 -2.52
C VAL A 67 3.26 -1.29 -3.92
N THR A 68 2.24 -1.86 -4.56
CA THR A 68 2.38 -2.41 -5.91
C THR A 68 2.71 -1.31 -6.93
N MET A 69 2.05 -0.15 -6.84
CA MET A 69 2.38 1.01 -7.68
C MET A 69 3.83 1.45 -7.48
N LEU A 70 4.32 1.55 -6.24
CA LEU A 70 5.71 1.94 -5.97
C LEU A 70 6.75 1.01 -6.62
N ILE A 71 6.50 -0.30 -6.60
CA ILE A 71 7.39 -1.28 -7.25
C ILE A 71 7.37 -1.11 -8.76
N VAL A 72 6.19 -0.86 -9.33
CA VAL A 72 6.02 -0.62 -10.76
C VAL A 72 6.76 0.65 -11.18
N ALA A 73 6.63 1.75 -10.42
CA ALA A 73 7.37 2.99 -10.68
C ALA A 73 8.89 2.77 -10.70
N ASN A 74 9.42 1.94 -9.80
CA ASN A 74 10.85 1.70 -9.70
C ASN A 74 11.40 0.80 -10.83
N ASN A 75 10.54 0.05 -11.54
CA ASN A 75 10.93 -0.86 -12.61
C ASN A 75 10.62 -0.34 -14.03
N PHE A 76 9.96 0.81 -14.15
CA PHE A 76 9.63 1.37 -15.46
C PHE A 76 10.88 1.88 -16.18
N ILE A 77 11.06 1.44 -17.43
CA ILE A 77 12.20 1.81 -18.29
C ILE A 77 11.81 2.94 -19.27
N ASN A 78 10.50 3.18 -19.47
CA ASN A 78 9.98 4.19 -20.38
C ASN A 78 9.69 5.53 -19.66
N GLU A 79 9.68 6.63 -20.41
CA GLU A 79 9.32 7.96 -19.89
C GLU A 79 7.89 7.96 -19.35
N LEU A 80 7.76 8.21 -18.04
CA LEU A 80 6.50 8.42 -17.36
C LEU A 80 6.56 9.75 -16.60
N ASP A 81 5.42 10.42 -16.48
CA ASP A 81 5.28 11.55 -15.57
C ASP A 81 5.38 11.07 -14.11
N CYS A 82 6.61 11.06 -13.58
CA CYS A 82 6.89 10.73 -12.18
C CYS A 82 5.99 11.51 -11.22
N GLN A 83 5.73 12.78 -11.51
CA GLN A 83 4.88 13.61 -10.66
C GLN A 83 3.45 13.07 -10.53
N VAL A 84 2.82 12.65 -11.63
CA VAL A 84 1.47 12.09 -11.61
C VAL A 84 1.45 10.77 -10.86
N PHE A 85 2.43 9.90 -11.15
CA PHE A 85 2.52 8.59 -10.52
C PHE A 85 2.72 8.66 -9.01
N TYR A 86 3.64 9.53 -8.56
CA TYR A 86 3.85 9.76 -7.13
C TYR A 86 2.65 10.42 -6.47
N THR A 87 1.92 11.32 -7.16
CA THR A 87 0.70 11.92 -6.61
C THR A 87 -0.39 10.87 -6.36
N ILE A 88 -0.60 9.96 -7.31
CA ILE A 88 -1.56 8.85 -7.17
C ILE A 88 -1.14 7.94 -6.02
N THR A 89 0.15 7.60 -5.94
CA THR A 89 0.67 6.76 -4.86
C THR A 89 0.46 7.41 -3.49
N GLN A 90 0.72 8.72 -3.37
CA GLN A 90 0.48 9.48 -2.15
C GLN A 90 -1.01 9.54 -1.79
N LEU A 91 -1.89 9.64 -2.78
CA LEU A 91 -3.34 9.57 -2.55
C LEU A 91 -3.74 8.24 -1.92
N PHE A 92 -3.31 7.11 -2.49
CA PHE A 92 -3.59 5.78 -1.92
C PHE A 92 -2.99 5.60 -0.53
N GLY A 93 -1.78 6.11 -0.29
CA GLY A 93 -1.15 6.09 1.04
C GLY A 93 -1.95 6.87 2.09
N ASN A 94 -2.40 8.08 1.75
CA ASN A 94 -3.20 8.90 2.66
C ASN A 94 -4.59 8.31 2.92
N ILE A 95 -5.21 7.69 1.89
CA ILE A 95 -6.48 6.96 2.05
C ILE A 95 -6.29 5.77 3.01
N ALA A 96 -5.21 5.01 2.87
CA ALA A 96 -4.90 3.89 3.77
C ALA A 96 -4.75 4.37 5.22
N ILE A 97 -4.02 5.46 5.45
CA ILE A 97 -3.81 6.03 6.80
C ILE A 97 -5.12 6.56 7.40
N GLY A 98 -5.93 7.27 6.60
CA GLY A 98 -7.20 7.82 7.03
C GLY A 98 -8.21 6.73 7.40
N THR A 99 -8.29 5.68 6.59
CA THR A 99 -9.18 4.54 6.85
C THR A 99 -8.70 3.66 8.00
N ALA A 100 -7.39 3.46 8.16
CA ALA A 100 -6.81 2.79 9.33
C ALA A 100 -7.17 3.52 10.64
N SER A 101 -7.01 4.85 10.64
CA SER A 101 -7.39 5.70 11.77
C SER A 101 -8.90 5.61 12.07
N GLY A 102 -9.73 5.63 11.02
CA GLY A 102 -11.18 5.47 11.14
C GLY A 102 -11.58 4.12 11.74
N LEU A 103 -10.92 3.03 11.35
CA LEU A 103 -11.16 1.69 11.89
C LEU A 103 -10.79 1.59 13.36
N LEU A 104 -9.67 2.20 13.78
CA LEU A 104 -9.28 2.26 15.18
C LEU A 104 -10.32 3.01 16.02
N MET A 105 -10.86 4.12 15.50
CA MET A 105 -11.92 4.88 16.17
C MET A 105 -13.22 4.08 16.29
N LEU A 106 -13.61 3.34 15.25
CA LEU A 106 -14.83 2.51 15.24
C LEU A 106 -14.72 1.25 16.10
N ARG A 107 -13.50 0.88 16.52
CA ARG A 107 -13.23 -0.25 17.42
C ARG A 107 -13.29 0.15 18.90
N GLY A 108 -13.22 1.46 19.21
CA GLY A 108 -13.27 2.01 20.57
C GLY A 108 -14.67 2.07 21.17
#